data_AF-A0A813EYB6-F1
#
_entry.id   AF-A0A813EYB6-F1
#
_cell.length_a   1.000
_cell.length_b   1.000
_cell.length_c   1.000
_cell.angle_alpha   90.00
_cell.angle_beta   90.00
_cell.angle_gamma   90.00
#
_symmetry.space_group_name_H-M   'P 1'
#
loop_
_entity.id
_entity.type
_entity.pdbx_description
1 polymer ?
#
loop_
_entity_poly.entity_id
_entity_poly.type
_entity_poly.pdbx_seq_one_letter_code
_entity_poly.pdbx_strand_id
1 'polypeptide(L)'
;MADPQVQAAIQKAGKDALQDPAVQAQILATVQEKFPAAATAAKDKIKEWANDPEVQKQAYKMAGVAADAAWRSVSEVSNLIEQGPAGVRVLAFFGGLGALVKSIMVLFGLLNPIDASLHLALYVVHGYQAIFSITTMLFEAKPEWIEQIPGLNSYQDMLLEKAKFLSEVLGRGLFCGFQGTLWLCFASLSSLDTLALGVWFMLMATFHISMHFGIMPQEVAAKFRSAREMVTTSAAGSRE
;
A
#
# COMPACT_ATOMS: atom_id res chain seq x y z
N MET A 1 -1.68 -4.78 -19.95
CA MET A 1 -2.97 -5.08 -20.62
C MET A 1 -2.81 -5.81 -21.98
N ALA A 2 -1.67 -6.43 -22.28
CA ALA A 2 -1.48 -7.16 -23.55
C ALA A 2 -2.03 -8.59 -23.53
N ASP A 3 -2.51 -9.07 -22.38
CA ASP A 3 -3.07 -10.42 -22.25
C ASP A 3 -4.43 -10.51 -22.98
N PRO A 4 -4.56 -11.38 -24.01
CA PRO A 4 -5.81 -11.57 -24.74
C PRO A 4 -6.97 -12.02 -23.85
N GLN A 5 -6.72 -12.78 -22.77
CA GLN A 5 -7.76 -13.24 -21.86
C GLN A 5 -8.34 -12.10 -21.03
N VAL A 6 -7.48 -11.16 -20.60
CA VAL A 6 -7.92 -9.96 -19.89
C VAL A 6 -8.76 -9.07 -20.80
N GLN A 7 -8.37 -8.91 -22.08
CA GLN A 7 -9.16 -8.16 -23.06
C GLN A 7 -10.53 -8.80 -23.31
N ALA A 8 -10.59 -10.13 -23.44
CA ALA A 8 -11.85 -10.85 -23.60
C ALA A 8 -12.76 -10.73 -22.36
N ALA A 9 -12.19 -10.79 -21.15
CA ALA A 9 -12.92 -10.62 -19.91
C ALA A 9 -13.52 -9.21 -19.77
N ILE A 10 -12.74 -8.16 -20.10
CA ILE A 10 -13.20 -6.77 -20.12
C ILE A 10 -14.32 -6.59 -21.15
N GLN A 11 -14.17 -7.17 -22.35
CA GLN A 11 -15.20 -7.12 -23.39
C GLN A 11 -16.50 -7.78 -22.92
N LYS A 12 -16.40 -8.97 -22.31
CA LYS A 12 -17.57 -9.66 -21.79
C LYS A 12 -18.26 -8.85 -20.69
N ALA A 13 -17.50 -8.34 -19.72
CA ALA A 13 -18.04 -7.53 -18.62
C ALA A 13 -18.74 -6.25 -19.11
N GLY A 14 -18.21 -5.56 -20.14
CA GLY A 14 -18.87 -4.39 -20.71
C GLY A 14 -20.18 -4.72 -21.43
N LYS A 15 -20.24 -5.86 -22.13
CA LYS A 15 -21.47 -6.39 -22.74
C LYS A 15 -22.52 -6.72 -21.69
N ASP A 16 -22.12 -7.46 -20.66
CA ASP A 16 -22.99 -7.89 -19.58
C ASP A 16 -23.54 -6.66 -18.82
N ALA A 17 -22.70 -5.65 -18.55
CA ALA A 17 -23.12 -4.41 -17.89
C ALA A 17 -24.09 -3.57 -18.72
N LEU A 18 -23.93 -3.49 -20.05
CA LEU A 18 -24.86 -2.78 -20.92
C LEU A 18 -26.22 -3.48 -21.04
N GLN A 19 -26.27 -4.79 -20.78
CA GLN A 19 -27.50 -5.59 -20.78
C GLN A 19 -28.19 -5.64 -19.41
N ASP A 20 -27.52 -5.21 -18.34
CA ASP A 20 -28.07 -5.18 -16.99
C ASP A 20 -29.18 -4.10 -16.87
N PRO A 21 -30.43 -4.48 -16.54
CA PRO A 21 -31.52 -3.52 -16.36
C PRO A 21 -31.26 -2.46 -15.28
N ALA A 22 -30.50 -2.78 -14.23
CA ALA A 22 -30.18 -1.85 -13.16
C ALA A 22 -29.19 -0.76 -13.64
N VAL A 23 -28.21 -1.15 -14.46
CA VAL A 23 -27.26 -0.20 -15.08
C VAL A 23 -28.00 0.70 -16.07
N GLN A 24 -28.88 0.14 -16.90
CA GLN A 24 -29.71 0.93 -17.81
C GLN A 24 -30.60 1.94 -17.06
N ALA A 25 -31.17 1.53 -15.92
CA ALA A 25 -31.98 2.41 -15.08
C ALA A 25 -31.15 3.57 -14.49
N GLN A 26 -29.92 3.31 -14.01
CA GLN A 26 -29.02 4.35 -13.51
C GLN A 26 -28.59 5.34 -14.60
N ILE A 27 -28.29 4.85 -15.81
CA ILE A 27 -27.97 5.72 -16.95
C ILE A 27 -29.16 6.63 -17.26
N LEU A 28 -30.38 6.07 -17.31
CA LEU A 28 -31.59 6.84 -17.55
C LEU A 28 -31.85 7.88 -16.45
N ALA A 29 -31.71 7.50 -15.18
CA ALA A 29 -31.86 8.43 -14.06
C ALA A 29 -30.88 9.60 -14.15
N THR A 30 -29.61 9.31 -14.44
CA THR A 30 -28.56 10.33 -14.59
C THR A 30 -28.84 11.26 -15.78
N VAL A 31 -29.32 10.72 -16.91
CA VAL A 31 -29.69 11.51 -18.09
C VAL A 31 -30.92 12.36 -17.81
N GLN A 32 -31.92 11.84 -17.10
CA GLN A 32 -33.10 12.59 -16.68
C GLN A 32 -32.75 13.75 -15.75
N GLU A 33 -31.82 13.53 -14.81
CA GLU A 33 -31.35 14.56 -13.88
C GLU A 33 -30.55 15.66 -14.60
N LYS A 34 -29.56 15.28 -15.42
CA LYS A 34 -28.64 16.24 -16.04
C LYS A 34 -29.16 16.86 -17.33
N PHE A 35 -30.00 16.15 -18.07
CA PHE A 35 -30.46 16.55 -19.41
C PHE A 35 -31.96 16.23 -19.60
N PRO A 36 -32.86 16.84 -18.79
CA PRO A 36 -34.28 16.50 -18.77
C PRO A 36 -34.98 16.67 -20.14
N ALA A 37 -34.57 17.67 -20.93
CA ALA A 37 -35.12 17.91 -22.27
C ALA A 37 -34.72 16.83 -23.30
N ALA A 38 -33.60 16.12 -23.07
CA ALA A 38 -33.12 15.06 -23.96
C ALA A 38 -33.52 13.65 -23.49
N ALA A 39 -33.99 13.50 -22.25
CA ALA A 39 -34.21 12.20 -21.62
C ALA A 39 -35.25 11.33 -22.33
N THR A 40 -36.30 11.93 -22.88
CA THR A 40 -37.35 11.21 -23.62
C THR A 40 -36.80 10.63 -24.93
N ALA A 41 -35.97 11.39 -25.65
CA ALA A 41 -35.31 10.91 -26.87
C ALA A 41 -34.16 9.94 -26.59
N ALA A 42 -33.50 10.09 -25.44
CA ALA A 42 -32.40 9.21 -25.01
C ALA A 42 -32.88 7.78 -24.71
N LYS A 43 -34.12 7.60 -24.23
CA LYS A 43 -34.62 6.27 -23.83
C LYS A 43 -34.64 5.27 -24.98
N ASP A 44 -35.10 5.69 -26.16
CA ASP A 44 -35.13 4.84 -27.34
C ASP A 44 -33.73 4.69 -27.96
N LYS A 45 -32.95 5.79 -27.97
CA LYS A 45 -31.57 5.77 -28.46
C LYS A 45 -30.63 4.90 -27.63
N ILE A 46 -30.82 4.81 -26.31
CA ILE A 46 -30.02 3.94 -25.43
C ILE A 46 -30.23 2.47 -25.80
N LYS A 47 -31.46 2.04 -26.10
CA LYS A 47 -31.73 0.66 -26.54
C LYS A 47 -31.14 0.37 -27.92
N GLU A 48 -31.19 1.35 -28.83
CA GLU A 48 -30.58 1.26 -30.14
C GLU A 48 -29.04 1.15 -30.01
N TRP A 49 -28.42 2.06 -29.27
CA TRP A 49 -26.97 2.10 -29.00
C TRP A 49 -26.45 0.87 -28.26
N ALA A 50 -27.22 0.30 -27.34
CA ALA A 50 -26.85 -0.93 -26.65
C ALA A 50 -26.69 -2.12 -27.62
N ASN A 51 -27.39 -2.09 -28.77
CA ASN A 51 -27.34 -3.13 -29.79
C ASN A 51 -26.45 -2.76 -30.99
N ASP A 52 -25.94 -1.54 -31.07
CA ASP A 52 -25.07 -1.09 -32.16
C ASP A 52 -23.61 -1.56 -31.94
N PRO A 53 -23.05 -2.39 -32.84
CA PRO A 53 -21.68 -2.90 -32.72
C PRO A 53 -20.62 -1.79 -32.68
N GLU A 54 -20.81 -0.68 -33.41
CA GLU A 54 -19.85 0.42 -33.43
C GLU A 54 -19.88 1.22 -32.13
N VAL A 55 -21.07 1.41 -31.54
CA VAL A 55 -21.19 2.05 -30.23
C VAL A 55 -20.58 1.17 -29.14
N GLN A 56 -20.79 -0.15 -29.18
CA GLN A 56 -20.12 -1.07 -28.25
C GLN A 56 -18.60 -0.97 -28.39
N LYS A 57 -18.07 -0.99 -29.61
CA LYS A 57 -16.62 -0.84 -29.88
C LYS A 57 -16.06 0.47 -29.33
N GLN A 58 -16.79 1.58 -29.50
CA GLN A 58 -16.39 2.88 -28.98
C GLN A 58 -16.50 2.94 -27.44
N ALA A 59 -17.53 2.32 -26.85
CA ALA A 59 -17.66 2.17 -25.41
C ALA A 59 -16.50 1.37 -24.80
N TYR A 60 -16.06 0.27 -25.44
CA TYR A 60 -14.87 -0.46 -25.00
C TYR A 60 -13.60 0.38 -25.07
N LYS A 61 -13.45 1.19 -26.12
CA LYS A 61 -12.30 2.10 -26.24
C LYS A 61 -12.31 3.12 -25.09
N MET A 62 -13.46 3.69 -24.77
CA MET A 62 -13.61 4.66 -23.65
C MET A 62 -13.44 3.99 -22.29
N ALA A 63 -13.96 2.77 -22.10
CA ALA A 63 -13.75 1.98 -20.89
C ALA A 63 -12.26 1.63 -20.70
N GLY A 64 -11.53 1.33 -21.78
CA GLY A 64 -10.08 1.17 -21.75
C GLY A 64 -9.37 2.44 -21.31
N VAL A 65 -9.75 3.61 -21.84
CA VAL A 65 -9.20 4.91 -21.42
C VAL A 65 -9.52 5.22 -19.97
N ALA A 66 -10.73 4.90 -19.49
CA ALA A 66 -11.13 5.09 -18.10
C ALA A 66 -10.39 4.14 -17.15
N ALA A 67 -10.21 2.88 -17.54
CA ALA A 67 -9.41 1.91 -16.80
C ALA A 67 -7.94 2.33 -16.76
N ASP A 68 -7.38 2.81 -17.87
CA ASP A 68 -6.03 3.38 -17.91
C ASP A 68 -5.91 4.62 -17.03
N ALA A 69 -6.94 5.49 -17.00
CA ALA A 69 -6.96 6.67 -16.13
C ALA A 69 -7.06 6.28 -14.64
N ALA A 70 -7.86 5.27 -14.29
CA ALA A 70 -7.96 4.73 -12.94
C ALA A 70 -6.66 4.01 -12.50
N TRP A 71 -6.02 3.27 -13.41
CA TRP A 71 -4.70 2.70 -13.15
C TRP A 71 -3.64 3.77 -13.00
N ARG A 72 -3.73 4.85 -13.78
CA ARG A 72 -2.86 6.02 -13.62
C ARG A 72 -3.09 6.69 -12.28
N SER A 73 -4.31 6.84 -11.80
CA SER A 73 -4.56 7.43 -10.48
C SER A 73 -4.02 6.56 -9.34
N VAL A 74 -4.11 5.22 -9.44
CA VAL A 74 -3.44 4.30 -8.50
C VAL A 74 -1.92 4.42 -8.58
N SER A 75 -1.36 4.52 -9.79
CA SER A 75 0.08 4.75 -9.98
C SER A 75 0.51 6.14 -9.49
N GLU A 76 -0.37 7.14 -9.55
CA GLU A 76 -0.14 8.47 -9.01
C GLU A 76 -0.16 8.44 -7.48
N VAL A 77 -1.04 7.67 -6.82
CA VAL A 77 -0.96 7.43 -5.37
C VAL A 77 0.37 6.75 -5.00
N SER A 78 0.83 5.80 -5.80
CA SER A 78 2.18 5.21 -5.67
C SER A 78 3.29 6.26 -5.85
N ASN A 79 3.12 7.22 -6.75
CA ASN A 79 4.08 8.32 -6.97
C ASN A 79 3.97 9.43 -5.90
N LEU A 80 2.82 9.55 -5.22
CA LEU A 80 2.60 10.48 -4.10
C LEU A 80 3.26 9.97 -2.81
N ILE A 81 3.45 8.65 -2.68
CA ILE A 81 4.31 8.09 -1.64
C ILE A 81 5.74 8.30 -2.12
N GLU A 82 6.41 9.30 -1.55
CA GLU A 82 7.83 9.51 -1.77
C GLU A 82 8.57 8.28 -1.21
N GLN A 83 8.87 7.30 -2.06
CA GLN A 83 9.49 6.05 -1.64
C GLN A 83 11.00 6.26 -1.47
N GLY A 84 11.51 5.93 -0.29
CA GLY A 84 12.97 5.86 -0.07
C GLY A 84 13.60 4.75 -0.93
N PRO A 85 14.94 4.71 -1.07
CA PRO A 85 15.61 3.64 -1.78
C PRO A 85 15.20 2.28 -1.26
N ALA A 86 15.02 1.34 -2.18
CA ALA A 86 14.52 0.00 -1.87
C ALA A 86 15.27 -0.69 -0.73
N GLY A 87 16.59 -0.46 -0.61
CA GLY A 87 17.40 -1.02 0.48
C GLY A 87 16.93 -0.55 1.88
N VAL A 88 16.72 0.74 2.09
CA VAL A 88 16.27 1.28 3.38
C VAL A 88 14.88 0.76 3.73
N ARG A 89 14.00 0.67 2.72
CA ARG A 89 12.64 0.14 2.89
C ARG A 89 12.63 -1.32 3.33
N VAL A 90 13.44 -2.15 2.68
CA VAL A 90 13.57 -3.57 3.05
C VAL A 90 14.12 -3.72 4.47
N LEU A 91 15.10 -2.91 4.87
CA LEU A 91 15.63 -2.91 6.24
C LEU A 91 14.57 -2.49 7.26
N ALA A 92 13.81 -1.42 6.98
CA ALA A 92 12.74 -0.95 7.84
C ALA A 92 11.60 -1.99 7.94
N PHE A 93 11.24 -2.64 6.83
CA PHE A 93 10.27 -3.74 6.80
C PHE A 93 10.67 -4.90 7.73
N PHE A 94 11.93 -5.36 7.64
CA PHE A 94 12.42 -6.43 8.52
C PHE A 94 12.54 -5.99 9.98
N GLY A 95 12.86 -4.71 10.23
CA GLY A 95 12.77 -4.14 11.57
C GLY A 95 11.36 -4.21 12.15
N GLY A 96 10.36 -3.84 11.34
CA GLY A 96 8.94 -3.99 11.66
C GLY A 96 8.55 -5.44 11.93
N LEU A 97 8.99 -6.38 11.09
CA LEU A 97 8.72 -7.80 11.30
C LEU A 97 9.32 -8.31 12.63
N GLY A 98 10.56 -7.95 12.94
CA GLY A 98 11.21 -8.31 14.20
C GLY A 98 10.47 -7.75 15.42
N ALA A 99 10.07 -6.48 15.37
CA ALA A 99 9.30 -5.85 16.44
C ALA A 99 7.88 -6.44 16.59
N LEU A 100 7.24 -6.82 15.48
CA LEU A 100 5.94 -7.50 15.50
C LEU A 100 6.05 -8.86 16.18
N VAL A 101 7.00 -9.69 15.75
CA VAL A 101 7.24 -11.02 16.34
C VAL A 101 7.53 -10.90 17.83
N LYS A 102 8.43 -9.98 18.23
CA LYS A 102 8.74 -9.75 19.64
C LYS A 102 7.50 -9.31 20.43
N SER A 103 6.72 -8.38 19.91
CA SER A 103 5.50 -7.89 20.58
C SER A 103 4.46 -9.01 20.75
N ILE A 104 4.24 -9.82 19.71
CA ILE A 104 3.37 -11.00 19.76
C ILE A 104 3.89 -12.00 20.81
N MET A 105 5.19 -12.31 20.81
CA MET A 105 5.78 -13.22 21.80
C MET A 105 5.58 -12.73 23.23
N VAL A 106 5.66 -11.42 23.50
CA VAL A 106 5.40 -10.88 24.84
C VAL A 106 3.91 -10.96 25.19
N LEU A 107 3.02 -10.62 24.24
CA LEU A 107 1.57 -10.68 24.43
C LEU A 107 1.06 -12.11 24.70
N PHE A 108 1.63 -13.12 24.05
CA PHE A 108 1.23 -14.53 24.22
C PHE A 108 2.09 -15.31 25.22
N GLY A 109 3.37 -14.97 25.37
CA GLY A 109 4.34 -15.71 26.20
C GLY A 109 4.28 -15.40 27.69
N LEU A 110 3.61 -14.32 28.09
CA LEU A 110 3.38 -13.96 29.49
C LEU A 110 1.99 -14.38 30.01
N LEU A 111 1.35 -15.40 29.42
CA LEU A 111 0.10 -16.00 29.94
C LEU A 111 0.28 -16.74 31.28
N ASN A 112 1.11 -16.22 32.19
CA ASN A 112 0.92 -16.38 33.61
C ASN A 112 -0.02 -15.25 34.07
N PRO A 113 -1.32 -15.52 34.25
CA PRO A 113 -2.34 -14.49 34.51
C PRO A 113 -2.04 -13.64 35.75
N ILE A 114 -1.23 -14.15 36.69
CA ILE A 114 -0.76 -13.43 37.87
C ILE A 114 0.21 -12.31 37.48
N ASP A 115 1.17 -12.61 36.60
CA ASP A 115 2.20 -11.67 36.14
C ASP A 115 1.62 -10.62 35.17
N ALA A 116 0.61 -11.02 34.38
CA ALA A 116 -0.13 -10.13 33.50
C ALA A 116 -0.81 -8.97 34.23
N SER A 117 -1.35 -9.24 35.44
CA SER A 117 -2.02 -8.21 36.24
C SER A 117 -1.05 -7.17 36.83
N LEU A 118 0.18 -7.59 37.15
CA LEU A 118 1.22 -6.71 37.69
C LEU A 118 1.92 -5.87 36.60
N HIS A 119 1.87 -6.33 35.36
CA HIS A 119 2.55 -5.68 34.22
C HIS A 119 1.59 -5.20 33.12
N LEU A 120 0.34 -4.87 33.47
CA LEU A 120 -0.69 -4.42 32.51
C LEU A 120 -0.19 -3.31 31.57
N ALA A 121 0.55 -2.34 32.10
CA ALA A 121 1.12 -1.26 31.30
C ALA A 121 2.06 -1.78 30.18
N LEU A 122 2.87 -2.80 30.47
CA LEU A 122 3.79 -3.40 29.50
C LEU A 122 3.02 -4.08 28.36
N TYR A 123 1.94 -4.80 28.69
CA TYR A 123 1.07 -5.42 27.69
C TYR A 123 0.42 -4.40 26.77
N VAL A 124 -0.09 -3.31 27.34
CA VAL A 124 -0.69 -2.23 26.57
C VAL A 124 0.35 -1.63 25.61
N VAL A 125 1.57 -1.38 26.09
CA VAL A 125 2.67 -0.89 25.24
C VAL A 125 3.00 -1.87 24.12
N HIS A 126 3.10 -3.18 24.39
CA HIS A 126 3.36 -4.18 23.34
C HIS A 126 2.19 -4.33 22.37
N GLY A 127 0.95 -4.12 22.81
CA GLY A 127 -0.20 -4.02 21.92
C GLY A 127 -0.06 -2.87 20.91
N TYR A 128 0.31 -1.68 21.40
CA TYR A 128 0.60 -0.54 20.53
C TYR A 128 1.80 -0.80 19.61
N GLN A 129 2.88 -1.39 20.12
CA GLN A 129 4.06 -1.74 19.32
C GLN A 129 3.74 -2.74 18.21
N ALA A 130 2.86 -3.72 18.45
CA ALA A 130 2.41 -4.64 17.42
C ALA A 130 1.68 -3.90 16.29
N ILE A 131 0.74 -2.99 16.63
CA ILE A 131 0.03 -2.17 15.65
C ILE A 131 1.01 -1.29 14.87
N PHE A 132 1.92 -0.60 15.56
CA PHE A 132 2.92 0.26 14.92
C PHE A 132 3.89 -0.51 14.02
N SER A 133 4.25 -1.73 14.41
CA SER A 133 5.09 -2.61 13.59
C SER A 133 4.36 -3.03 12.31
N ILE A 134 3.06 -3.36 12.39
CA ILE A 134 2.23 -3.64 11.21
C ILE A 134 2.13 -2.41 10.31
N THR A 135 1.89 -1.22 10.88
CA THR A 135 1.87 0.04 10.14
C THR A 135 3.20 0.27 9.42
N THR A 136 4.34 0.04 10.09
CA THR A 136 5.67 0.17 9.48
C THR A 136 5.86 -0.80 8.33
N MET A 137 5.54 -2.08 8.54
CA MET A 137 5.60 -3.08 7.48
C MET A 137 4.73 -2.71 6.29
N LEU A 138 3.53 -2.15 6.53
CA LEU A 138 2.61 -1.73 5.47
C LEU A 138 3.19 -0.61 4.60
N PHE A 139 3.76 0.43 5.20
CA PHE A 139 4.33 1.56 4.46
C PHE A 139 5.66 1.21 3.78
N GLU A 140 6.39 0.22 4.30
CA GLU A 140 7.67 -0.20 3.74
C GLU A 140 7.56 -1.36 2.75
N ALA A 141 6.45 -2.10 2.78
CA ALA A 141 6.16 -3.18 1.86
C ALA A 141 6.06 -2.70 0.40
N LYS A 142 6.43 -3.60 -0.50
CA LYS A 142 6.17 -3.44 -1.92
C LYS A 142 4.66 -3.43 -2.18
N PRO A 143 4.11 -2.49 -2.98
CA PRO A 143 2.67 -2.44 -3.27
C PRO A 143 2.12 -3.79 -3.75
N GLU A 144 2.89 -4.53 -4.54
CA GLU A 144 2.52 -5.84 -5.05
C GLU A 144 2.28 -6.89 -3.95
N TRP A 145 2.86 -6.71 -2.76
CA TRP A 145 2.62 -7.58 -1.60
C TRP A 145 1.34 -7.21 -0.86
N ILE A 146 1.02 -5.92 -0.83
CA ILE A 146 -0.16 -5.37 -0.15
C ILE A 146 -1.42 -5.75 -0.93
N GLU A 147 -1.38 -5.64 -2.26
CA GLU A 147 -2.49 -5.98 -3.17
C GLU A 147 -2.91 -7.46 -3.08
N GLN A 148 -2.02 -8.35 -2.64
CA GLN A 148 -2.32 -9.77 -2.49
C GLN A 148 -3.14 -10.10 -1.24
N ILE A 149 -3.21 -9.19 -0.26
CA ILE A 149 -3.86 -9.45 1.04
C ILE A 149 -5.16 -8.64 1.13
N PRO A 150 -6.33 -9.29 1.08
CA PRO A 150 -7.61 -8.59 1.17
C PRO A 150 -7.74 -7.87 2.52
N GLY A 151 -8.22 -6.62 2.48
CA GLY A 151 -8.39 -5.76 3.67
C GLY A 151 -7.17 -4.90 4.01
N LEU A 152 -5.96 -5.26 3.55
CA LEU A 152 -4.75 -4.49 3.82
C LEU A 152 -4.78 -3.13 3.10
N ASN A 153 -5.33 -3.08 1.89
CA ASN A 153 -5.59 -1.84 1.16
C ASN A 153 -6.48 -0.88 1.97
N SER A 154 -7.59 -1.37 2.51
CA SER A 154 -8.51 -0.51 3.28
C SER A 154 -7.87 0.05 4.55
N TYR A 155 -7.01 -0.74 5.21
CA TYR A 155 -6.24 -0.26 6.35
C TYR A 155 -5.19 0.78 5.94
N GLN A 156 -4.51 0.57 4.80
CA GLN A 156 -3.57 1.55 4.25
C GLN A 156 -4.27 2.86 3.87
N ASP A 157 -5.41 2.78 3.20
CA ASP A 157 -6.22 3.94 2.80
C ASP A 157 -6.66 4.76 4.02
N MET A 158 -7.12 4.08 5.08
CA MET A 158 -7.46 4.72 6.35
C MET A 158 -6.25 5.44 6.96
N LEU A 159 -5.07 4.80 6.94
CA LEU A 159 -3.84 5.43 7.44
C LEU A 159 -3.42 6.62 6.58
N LEU A 160 -3.55 6.55 5.26
CA LEU A 160 -3.26 7.67 4.36
C LEU A 160 -4.22 8.84 4.58
N GLU A 161 -5.49 8.56 4.87
CA GLU A 161 -6.51 9.57 5.16
C GLU A 161 -6.29 10.24 6.53
N LYS A 162 -6.07 9.43 7.59
CA LYS A 162 -6.02 9.93 8.98
C LYS A 162 -4.62 10.31 9.45
N ALA A 163 -3.59 9.68 8.90
CA ALA A 163 -2.20 9.83 9.28
C ALA A 163 -1.32 10.12 8.06
N LYS A 164 -1.73 11.11 7.25
CA LYS A 164 -1.05 11.51 6.01
C LYS A 164 0.47 11.72 6.15
N PHE A 165 0.94 12.15 7.32
CA PHE A 165 2.39 12.28 7.57
C PHE A 165 3.16 10.96 7.35
N LEU A 166 2.54 9.79 7.51
CA LEU A 166 3.17 8.49 7.23
C LEU A 166 3.40 8.23 5.74
N SER A 167 2.74 8.94 4.84
CA SER A 167 3.06 8.86 3.40
C SER A 167 4.34 9.61 3.05
N GLU A 168 4.77 10.56 3.90
CA GLU A 168 5.96 11.38 3.72
C GLU A 168 7.20 10.70 4.32
N VAL A 169 8.36 10.85 3.67
CA VAL A 169 9.62 10.25 4.13
C VAL A 169 9.98 10.72 5.55
N LEU A 170 9.81 12.01 5.83
CA LEU A 170 10.08 12.59 7.15
C LEU A 170 9.18 11.97 8.22
N GLY A 171 7.88 11.89 7.95
CA GLY A 171 6.92 11.37 8.91
C GLY A 171 7.14 9.89 9.22
N ARG A 172 7.53 9.07 8.22
CA ARG A 172 8.00 7.69 8.45
C ARG A 172 9.25 7.64 9.33
N GLY A 173 10.19 8.55 9.12
CA GLY A 173 11.39 8.68 9.94
C GLY A 173 11.08 9.02 11.39
N LEU A 174 10.21 10.00 11.62
CA LEU A 174 9.75 10.38 12.96
C LEU A 174 8.97 9.24 13.63
N PHE A 175 8.14 8.52 12.87
CA PHE A 175 7.40 7.35 13.37
C PHE A 175 8.33 6.20 13.78
N CYS A 176 9.33 5.87 12.96
CA CYS A 176 10.37 4.91 13.32
C CYS A 176 11.14 5.37 14.56
N GLY A 177 11.46 6.67 14.66
CA GLY A 177 12.15 7.24 15.82
C GLY A 177 11.33 7.09 17.09
N PHE A 178 10.03 7.40 17.03
CA PHE A 178 9.11 7.19 18.14
C PHE A 178 9.06 5.72 18.57
N GLN A 179 8.91 4.77 17.64
CA GLN A 179 8.97 3.34 17.97
C GLN A 179 10.29 2.95 18.62
N GLY A 180 11.42 3.43 18.09
CA GLY A 180 12.75 3.21 18.63
C GLY A 180 12.87 3.72 20.07
N THR A 181 12.39 4.93 20.35
CA THR A 181 12.38 5.48 21.71
C THR A 181 11.52 4.65 22.66
N LEU A 182 10.34 4.17 22.22
CA LEU A 182 9.51 3.28 23.04
C LEU A 182 10.23 1.96 23.36
N TRP A 183 10.91 1.34 22.39
CA TRP A 183 11.71 0.14 22.64
C TRP A 183 12.87 0.41 23.60
N LEU A 184 13.56 1.55 23.46
CA LEU A 184 14.66 1.95 24.34
C LEU A 184 14.21 2.27 25.76
N CYS A 185 13.01 2.82 25.96
CA CYS A 185 12.45 3.08 27.30
C CYS A 185 12.33 1.81 28.15
N PHE A 186 12.12 0.65 27.52
CA PHE A 186 12.00 -0.65 28.20
C PHE A 186 13.21 -1.55 27.95
N ALA A 187 14.27 -1.02 27.33
CA ALA A 187 15.49 -1.77 27.09
C ALA A 187 16.32 -1.91 28.38
N SER A 188 16.98 -3.05 28.51
CA SER A 188 17.87 -3.40 29.61
C SER A 188 19.08 -4.14 29.05
N LEU A 189 20.23 -4.06 29.71
CA LEU A 189 21.42 -4.83 29.33
C LEU A 189 21.18 -6.35 29.38
N SER A 190 20.20 -6.81 30.15
CA SER A 190 19.77 -8.21 30.20
C SER A 190 18.86 -8.61 29.03
N SER A 191 18.29 -7.64 28.31
CA SER A 191 17.37 -7.83 27.18
C SER A 191 17.95 -7.18 25.93
N LEU A 192 19.07 -7.73 25.48
CA LEU A 192 19.83 -7.23 24.32
C LEU A 192 19.01 -7.18 23.04
N ASP A 193 17.99 -8.04 22.90
CA ASP A 193 17.06 -8.07 21.78
C ASP A 193 16.18 -6.82 21.72
N THR A 194 15.60 -6.41 22.85
CA THR A 194 14.83 -5.16 22.96
C THR A 194 15.71 -3.94 22.71
N LEU A 195 16.93 -3.95 23.26
CA LEU A 195 17.91 -2.89 23.02
C LEU A 195 18.29 -2.80 21.54
N ALA A 196 18.54 -3.94 20.89
CA ALA A 196 18.90 -4.01 19.48
C ALA A 196 17.77 -3.49 18.57
N LEU A 197 16.51 -3.85 18.86
CA LEU A 197 15.35 -3.30 18.13
C LEU A 197 15.23 -1.79 18.30
N GLY A 198 15.39 -1.29 19.52
CA GLY A 198 15.36 0.15 19.79
C GLY A 198 16.43 0.92 19.00
N VAL A 199 17.68 0.44 19.04
CA VAL A 199 18.79 1.03 18.27
C VAL A 199 18.54 0.92 16.76
N TRP A 200 18.02 -0.21 16.28
CA TRP A 200 17.67 -0.41 14.87
C TRP A 200 16.68 0.63 14.37
N PHE A 201 15.60 0.87 15.12
CA PHE A 201 14.59 1.86 14.74
C PHE A 201 15.12 3.30 14.79
N MET A 202 16.03 3.61 15.72
CA MET A 202 16.72 4.91 15.73
C MET A 202 17.63 5.09 14.52
N LEU A 203 18.31 4.03 14.06
CA LEU A 203 19.07 4.03 12.81
C LEU A 203 18.13 4.28 11.61
N MET A 204 17.00 3.57 11.54
CA MET A 204 16.00 3.76 10.47
C MET A 204 15.42 5.16 10.47
N ALA A 205 15.13 5.74 11.64
CA ALA A 205 14.69 7.12 11.78
C ALA A 205 15.72 8.08 11.19
N THR A 206 16.99 7.87 11.50
CA THR A 206 18.11 8.69 10.99
C THR A 206 18.21 8.60 9.47
N PHE A 207 18.10 7.41 8.88
CA PHE A 207 18.11 7.25 7.43
C PHE A 207 16.94 7.98 6.76
N HIS A 208 15.72 7.85 7.29
CA HIS A 208 14.55 8.54 6.76
C HIS A 208 14.65 10.06 6.87
N ILE A 209 15.10 10.58 8.01
CA ILE A 209 15.29 12.02 8.19
C ILE A 209 16.39 12.53 7.25
N SER A 210 17.49 11.80 7.10
CA SER A 210 18.58 12.17 6.17
C SER A 210 18.12 12.16 4.71
N MET A 211 17.26 11.20 4.33
CA MET A 211 16.63 11.15 3.01
C MET A 211 15.78 12.37 2.72
N HIS A 212 14.98 12.80 3.71
CA HIS A 212 14.13 13.97 3.57
C HIS A 212 14.93 15.25 3.28
N PHE A 213 16.10 15.41 3.91
CA PHE A 213 16.98 16.56 3.65
C PHE A 213 17.87 16.40 2.40
N GLY A 214 17.75 15.30 1.66
CA GLY A 214 18.62 15.02 0.51
C GLY A 214 20.09 14.75 0.88
N ILE A 215 20.39 14.54 2.17
CA ILE A 215 21.75 14.26 2.69
C ILE A 215 22.09 12.77 2.54
N MET A 216 21.40 12.05 1.64
CA MET A 216 21.77 10.66 1.39
C MET A 216 23.18 10.62 0.79
N PRO A 217 24.15 9.94 1.44
CA PRO A 217 25.50 9.86 0.90
C PRO A 217 25.41 9.22 -0.49
N GLN A 218 25.80 9.97 -1.54
CA GLN A 218 25.69 9.50 -2.91
C GLN A 218 26.43 8.17 -3.12
N GLU A 219 27.46 7.90 -2.31
CA GLU A 219 28.16 6.62 -2.28
C GLU A 219 27.28 5.44 -1.86
N VAL A 220 26.40 5.63 -0.87
CA VAL A 220 25.47 4.59 -0.42
C VAL A 220 24.42 4.35 -1.51
N ALA A 221 23.86 5.43 -2.07
CA ALA A 221 22.94 5.35 -3.20
C ALA A 221 23.58 4.66 -4.42
N ALA A 222 24.83 5.00 -4.75
CA ALA A 222 25.58 4.40 -5.84
C ALA A 222 25.85 2.91 -5.59
N LYS A 223 26.31 2.53 -4.39
CA LYS A 223 26.52 1.11 -4.02
C LYS A 223 25.23 0.28 -4.16
N PHE A 224 24.08 0.82 -3.76
CA PHE A 224 22.80 0.13 -3.93
C PHE A 224 22.38 -0.02 -5.40
N ARG A 225 22.64 1.00 -6.24
CA ARG A 225 22.39 0.90 -7.69
C ARG A 225 23.25 -0.18 -8.32
N SER A 226 24.56 -0.19 -8.04
CA SER A 226 25.48 -1.21 -8.54
C SER A 226 25.09 -2.62 -8.07
N ALA A 227 24.66 -2.78 -6.81
CA ALA A 227 24.18 -4.08 -6.30
C ALA A 227 22.95 -4.59 -7.06
N ARG A 228 22.01 -3.70 -7.40
CA ARG A 228 20.82 -4.05 -8.18
C ARG A 228 21.18 -4.47 -9.61
N GLU A 229 22.10 -3.76 -10.26
CA GLU A 229 22.56 -4.08 -11.62
C GLU A 229 23.23 -5.46 -11.67
N MET A 230 24.06 -5.79 -10.67
CA MET A 230 24.69 -7.11 -10.56
C MET A 230 23.65 -8.25 -10.42
N VAL A 231 22.65 -8.08 -9.55
CA VAL A 231 21.58 -9.08 -9.38
C VAL A 231 20.76 -9.26 -10.66
N THR A 232 20.44 -8.16 -11.35
CA THR A 232 19.66 -8.20 -12.59
C THR A 232 20.44 -8.90 -13.71
N THR A 233 21.73 -8.60 -13.84
CA THR A 233 22.60 -9.22 -14.85
C THR A 233 22.80 -10.72 -14.57
N SER A 234 22.99 -11.10 -13.30
CA SER A 234 23.10 -12.50 -12.90
C SER A 234 21.84 -13.31 -13.19
N ALA A 235 20.65 -12.72 -13.01
CA ALA A 235 19.38 -13.37 -13.28
C ALA A 235 19.10 -13.54 -14.78
N ALA A 236 19.65 -12.66 -15.63
CA ALA A 236 19.55 -12.78 -17.08
C ALA A 236 20.46 -13.91 -17.61
N GLY A 237 21.71 -13.99 -17.13
CA GLY A 237 22.68 -15.01 -17.57
C GLY A 237 22.36 -16.44 -17.14
N SER A 238 21.52 -16.65 -16.11
CA SER A 238 21.10 -17.99 -15.68
C SER A 238 19.93 -18.58 -16.48
N ARG A 239 19.44 -17.87 -17.51
CA ARG A 239 18.32 -18.29 -18.37
C ARG A 239 18.75 -18.73 -19.77
N GLU A 240 20.05 -18.74 -20.04
CA GLU A 240 20.69 -19.30 -21.25
C GLU A 240 21.24 -20.70 -20.96
#